data_AF-A0A5B2V7E1-F1
#
_entry.id   AF-A0A5B2V7E1-F1
#
_cell.length_a   1.000
_cell.length_b   1.000
_cell.length_c   1.000
_cell.angle_alpha   90.00
_cell.angle_beta   90.00
_cell.angle_gamma   90.00
#
_symmetry.space_group_name_H-M   'P 1'
#
loop_
_entity.id
_entity.type
_entity.pdbx_description
1 polymer ?
#
loop_
_entity_poly.entity_id
_entity_poly.type
_entity_poly.pdbx_seq_one_letter_code
_entity_poly.pdbx_strand_id
1 'polypeptide(L)' 'MIPLPPHRPGLRIGLFGGSFNPAHAGHRHATLLAMRRLHLDWAWWIGTPRNPLKDTSGLPSLEARV' A
#
# COMPACT_ATOMS: atom_id res chain seq x y z
N MET A 1 4.71 3.05 20.38
CA MET A 1 3.83 1.98 19.87
C MET A 1 3.06 2.56 18.69
N ILE A 2 3.11 1.96 17.50
CA ILE A 2 2.35 2.44 16.34
C ILE A 2 0.91 1.96 16.53
N PRO A 3 -0.11 2.85 16.52
CA PRO A 3 -1.50 2.43 16.62
C PRO A 3 -1.86 1.56 15.41
N LEU A 4 -2.54 0.44 15.66
CA LEU A 4 -3.02 -0.39 14.58
C LEU A 4 -4.07 0.36 13.75
N PRO A 5 -4.05 0.23 12.42
CA PRO A 5 -5.09 0.80 11.56
C PRO A 5 -6.46 0.19 11.89
N PRO A 6 -7.58 0.85 11.52
CA PRO A 6 -8.93 0.39 11.88
C PRO A 6 -9.19 -1.08 11.53
N HIS A 7 -9.43 -1.90 12.56
CA HIS A 7 -9.65 -3.34 12.48
C HIS A 7 -10.71 -3.76 13.50
N ARG A 8 -11.71 -4.55 13.08
CA ARG A 8 -12.68 -5.22 13.95
C ARG A 8 -13.34 -6.35 13.15
N PRO A 9 -13.92 -7.38 13.82
CA PRO A 9 -14.72 -8.39 13.13
C PRO A 9 -15.79 -7.76 12.23
N GLY A 10 -15.91 -8.29 11.02
CA GLY A 10 -16.89 -7.83 10.02
C GLY A 10 -16.43 -6.70 9.10
N LEU A 11 -15.27 -6.06 9.32
CA LEU A 11 -14.73 -5.09 8.35
C LEU A 11 -14.19 -5.79 7.10
N ARG A 12 -14.54 -5.25 5.93
CA ARG A 12 -13.98 -5.63 4.63
C ARG A 12 -12.75 -4.76 4.37
N ILE A 13 -11.57 -5.32 4.58
CA ILE A 13 -10.30 -4.60 4.47
C ILE A 13 -9.55 -5.09 3.22
N GLY A 14 -9.28 -4.18 2.29
CA GLY A 14 -8.40 -4.45 1.15
C GLY A 14 -6.94 -4.20 1.51
N LEU A 15 -6.05 -5.11 1.14
CA LEU A 15 -4.60 -4.93 1.27
C LEU A 15 -4.03 -4.53 -0.08
N PHE A 16 -3.44 -3.34 -0.15
CA PHE A 16 -2.85 -2.80 -1.37
C PHE A 16 -1.33 -2.69 -1.21
N GLY A 17 -0.63 -3.72 -1.68
CA GLY A 17 0.83 -3.80 -1.62
C GLY A 17 1.51 -3.07 -2.77
N GLY A 18 2.60 -2.37 -2.49
CA GLY A 18 3.39 -1.70 -3.52
C GLY A 18 4.63 -1.00 -2.95
N SER A 19 5.60 -0.72 -3.82
CA SER A 19 6.79 0.04 -3.41
C SER A 19 6.51 1.53 -3.25
N PHE A 20 5.45 2.05 -3.88
CA PHE A 20 4.96 3.43 -3.76
C PHE A 20 6.05 4.52 -3.77
N ASN A 21 7.02 4.43 -4.69
CA ASN A 21 8.17 5.35 -4.78
C ASN A 21 8.11 6.21 -6.06
N PRO A 22 7.31 7.30 -6.12
CA PRO A 22 6.41 7.81 -5.08
C PRO A 22 4.96 7.32 -5.24
N ALA A 23 4.16 7.45 -4.17
CA ALA A 23 2.72 7.38 -4.27
C ALA A 23 2.18 8.48 -5.21
N HIS A 24 1.22 8.15 -6.08
CA HIS A 24 0.68 9.08 -7.06
C HIS A 24 -0.83 8.86 -7.28
N ALA A 25 -1.46 9.73 -8.08
CA ALA A 25 -2.91 9.72 -8.30
C ALA A 25 -3.47 8.38 -8.79
N GLY A 26 -2.73 7.65 -9.63
CA GLY A 26 -3.08 6.28 -10.04
C GLY A 26 -3.29 5.31 -8.87
N HIS A 27 -2.40 5.30 -7.86
CA HIS A 27 -2.56 4.45 -6.67
C HIS A 27 -3.83 4.80 -5.88
N ARG A 28 -4.11 6.11 -5.74
CA ARG A 28 -5.35 6.60 -5.11
C ARG A 28 -6.59 6.18 -5.90
N HIS A 29 -6.55 6.33 -7.22
CA HIS A 29 -7.66 5.97 -8.10
C HIS A 29 -7.98 4.48 -8.01
N ALA A 30 -6.97 3.61 -8.10
CA ALA A 30 -7.13 2.17 -7.97
C ALA A 30 -7.74 1.80 -6.60
N THR A 31 -7.24 2.41 -5.52
CA THR A 31 -7.77 2.20 -4.17
C THR A 31 -9.24 2.59 -4.06
N LEU A 32 -9.62 3.80 -4.49
CA LEU A 32 -11.01 4.27 -4.42
C LEU A 32 -11.95 3.46 -5.31
N LEU A 33 -11.46 2.99 -6.47
CA LEU A 33 -12.22 2.10 -7.33
C LEU A 33 -12.46 0.75 -6.64
N ALA A 34 -11.42 0.14 -6.06
CA ALA A 34 -11.53 -1.11 -5.32
C ALA A 34 -12.46 -0.98 -4.12
N MET A 35 -12.34 0.08 -3.32
CA MET A 35 -13.23 0.33 -2.19
C MET A 35 -14.70 0.39 -2.61
N ARG A 36 -15.02 1.08 -3.70
CA ARG A 36 -16.40 1.16 -4.22
C ARG A 36 -16.89 -0.18 -4.79
N ARG A 37 -16.08 -0.84 -5.62
CA ARG A 37 -16.49 -2.05 -6.36
C ARG A 37 -16.54 -3.30 -5.48
N LEU A 38 -15.72 -3.35 -4.44
CA LEU A 38 -15.62 -4.48 -3.53
C LEU A 38 -16.25 -4.17 -2.17
N HIS A 39 -16.96 -3.04 -2.04
CA HIS A 39 -17.60 -2.60 -0.80
C HIS A 39 -16.66 -2.70 0.41
N LEU A 40 -15.44 -2.18 0.28
CA LEU A 40 -14.46 -2.19 1.37
C LEU A 40 -14.75 -1.06 2.34
N ASP A 41 -14.64 -1.35 3.63
CA ASP A 41 -14.69 -0.34 4.67
C ASP A 41 -13.35 0.41 4.77
N TRP A 42 -12.24 -0.32 4.57
CA TRP A 42 -10.89 0.24 4.63
C TRP A 42 -9.99 -0.35 3.55
N ALA A 43 -9.01 0.44 3.11
CA ALA A 43 -7.91 -0.03 2.29
C ALA A 43 -6.60 0.28 3.00
N TRP A 44 -5.80 -0.76 3.26
CA TRP A 44 -4.51 -0.64 3.91
C TRP A 44 -3.41 -0.67 2.85
N TRP A 45 -2.63 0.40 2.79
CA TRP A 45 -1.48 0.48 1.89
C TRP A 45 -0.27 -0.13 2.58
N ILE A 46 0.28 -1.17 1.97
CA ILE A 46 1.44 -1.90 2.51
C ILE A 46 2.65 -1.56 1.63
N GLY A 47 3.48 -0.64 2.13
CA GLY A 47 4.74 -0.27 1.49
C GLY A 47 5.74 -1.43 1.53
N THR A 48 6.30 -1.81 0.39
CA THR A 48 7.39 -2.80 0.32
C THR A 48 8.71 -2.11 -0.07
N PRO A 49 9.78 -2.24 0.74
CA PRO A 49 11.05 -1.56 0.49
C PRO A 49 11.79 -2.10 -0.75
N ARG A 50 11.51 -3.36 -1.13
CA ARG A 50 12.04 -4.02 -2.34
C ARG A 50 10.98 -4.95 -2.94
N ASN A 51 10.88 -4.95 -4.26
CA ASN A 51 10.10 -5.94 -5.00
C ASN A 51 11.03 -7.09 -5.43
N PRO A 52 10.82 -8.34 -4.99
CA PRO A 52 11.67 -9.48 -5.35
C PRO A 52 11.74 -9.79 -6.86
N LEU A 53 10.80 -9.26 -7.65
CA LEU A 53 10.70 -9.47 -9.10
C LEU A 53 11.36 -8.35 -9.92
N LYS A 54 11.95 -7.34 -9.27
CA LYS A 54 12.65 -6.24 -9.97
C LYS A 54 14.13 -6.28 -9.65
N ASP A 55 14.96 -6.01 -10.65
CA ASP A 55 16.38 -5.79 -10.42
C ASP A 55 16.56 -4.53 -9.56
N THR A 56 17.06 -4.73 -8.34
CA THR A 56 17.28 -3.67 -7.36
C THR A 56 18.75 -3.24 -7.29
N SER A 57 19.58 -3.64 -8.25
CA SER A 57 21.02 -3.33 -8.27
C SER A 57 21.33 -1.82 -8.35
N GLY A 58 20.47 -1.02 -8.98
CA GLY A 58 20.67 0.43 -9.18
C GLY A 58 19.94 1.34 -8.18
N LEU A 59 19.43 0.79 -7.09
CA LEU A 59 18.45 1.46 -6.24
C LEU A 59 19.17 2.07 -4.99
N PRO A 60 18.98 3.37 -4.64
CA PRO A 60 19.53 4.02 -3.42
C PRO A 60 19.26 3.29 -2.09
N SER A 61 19.95 3.64 -0.99
CA SER A 61 19.67 3.03 0.32
C SER A 61 18.22 3.24 0.78
N LEU A 62 17.73 2.40 1.70
CA LEU A 62 16.38 2.55 2.24
C LEU A 62 16.22 3.88 2.97
N GLU A 63 17.21 4.30 3.79
CA GLU A 63 17.17 5.61 4.45
C GLU A 63 17.10 6.78 3.47
N ALA A 64 17.65 6.64 2.26
CA ALA A 64 17.56 7.68 1.23
C ALA A 64 16.18 7.76 0.54
N ARG A 65 15.21 6.91 0.93
CA ARG A 65 13.87 6.83 0.32
C ARG A 65 12.71 7.06 1.27
N VAL A 66 12.96 7.11 2.57
CA VAL A 66 11.93 7.40 3.59
C VAL A 66 11.87 8.89 3.82
#